data_AF-A0A2V9P5F7-F1
#
_entry.id   AF-A0A2V9P5F7-F1
#
_cell.length_a   1.000
_cell.length_b   1.000
_cell.length_c   1.000
_cell.angle_alpha   90.00
_cell.angle_beta   90.00
_cell.angle_gamma   90.00
#
_symmetry.space_group_name_H-M   'P 1'
#
loop_
_entity.id
_entity.type
_entity.pdbx_description
1 polymer ?
#
loop_
_entity_poly.entity_id
_entity_poly.type
_entity_poly.pdbx_seq_one_letter_code
_entity_poly.pdbx_strand_id
1 'polypeptide(L)'
;KELFYPERNYSALLRHAAENGSTQAELTRLREWLPNHRVNQKREDALLMLGVIRRRLEEGLAPKSVSYCFEQTIMWQSACRQSGELRFDLNGHGDPVTLESLLDELRLEGPKYKEHRIAALGRFFALREAERLRLNVDEQRKSTIALEFRQKRDLMDVAAFERWLNDNNLKDDQFDTLMIDEARVKWVQKLADFASRSGLPEQLRLSGDYPRLVARAVHKHRVLQSARKRNLRLKSIGLGYSELLQWYFKTVLRQAVPADIDKYARDLGFGSPDAFRRALLKEYLYQRYERQNETSPERSG
;
A
#
# COMPACT_ATOMS: atom_id res chain seq x y z
N LYS A 1 18.77 42.09 28.15
CA LYS A 1 18.09 40.87 27.60
C LYS A 1 19.12 39.92 26.96
N GLU A 2 20.33 39.84 27.50
CA GLU A 2 21.50 39.24 26.83
C GLU A 2 21.62 37.72 26.99
N LEU A 3 21.06 37.14 28.05
CA LEU A 3 21.06 35.68 28.26
C LEU A 3 20.12 34.96 27.27
N PHE A 4 20.50 33.75 26.85
CA PHE A 4 19.62 32.85 26.10
C PHE A 4 18.39 32.48 26.94
N TYR A 5 17.20 32.38 26.34
CA TYR A 5 15.94 32.34 27.09
C TYR A 5 15.80 31.20 28.13
N PRO A 6 16.34 29.98 27.93
CA PRO A 6 16.29 28.91 28.94
C PRO A 6 17.16 29.20 30.17
N GLU A 7 18.17 30.04 30.01
CA GLU A 7 19.15 30.38 31.04
C GLU A 7 18.72 31.58 31.88
N ARG A 8 17.62 32.25 31.52
CA ARG A 8 17.06 33.39 32.23
C ARG A 8 16.35 32.96 33.51
N ASN A 9 17.13 32.58 34.52
CA ASN A 9 16.66 32.29 35.87
C ASN A 9 17.34 33.22 36.89
N TYR A 10 16.75 33.34 38.09
CA TYR A 10 17.25 34.25 39.12
C TYR A 10 18.69 33.93 39.57
N SER A 11 19.10 32.66 39.56
CA SER A 11 20.46 32.28 39.91
C SER A 11 21.48 32.75 38.87
N ALA A 12 21.17 32.61 37.59
CA ALA A 12 21.99 33.12 36.49
C ALA A 12 22.01 34.66 36.49
N LEU A 13 20.88 35.30 36.77
CA LEU A 13 20.77 36.76 36.86
C LEU A 13 21.63 37.32 38.00
N LEU A 14 21.56 36.74 39.20
CA LEU A 14 22.37 37.17 40.35
C LEU A 14 23.87 36.98 40.10
N ARG A 15 24.26 35.88 39.43
CA ARG A 15 25.64 35.62 39.04
C ARG A 15 26.15 36.66 38.03
N HIS A 16 25.39 36.88 36.96
CA HIS A 16 25.71 37.86 35.93
C HIS A 16 25.79 39.29 36.50
N ALA A 17 24.91 39.64 37.45
CA ALA A 17 24.94 40.94 38.10
C ALA A 17 26.18 41.12 39.00
N ALA A 18 26.63 40.07 39.69
CA ALA A 18 27.88 40.07 40.46
C ALA A 18 29.11 40.22 39.55
N GLU A 19 29.15 39.49 38.43
CA GLU A 19 30.25 39.54 37.45
C GLU A 19 30.36 40.89 36.74
N ASN A 20 29.26 41.64 36.63
CA ASN A 20 29.20 42.95 35.99
C ASN A 20 29.19 44.13 36.99
N GLY A 21 29.71 43.93 38.20
CA GLY A 21 30.05 45.03 39.12
C GLY A 21 28.91 45.55 40.01
N SER A 22 27.81 44.82 40.16
CA SER A 22 26.76 45.18 41.14
C SER A 22 27.28 45.02 42.58
N THR A 23 26.82 45.88 43.51
CA THR A 23 27.31 45.82 44.89
C THR A 23 26.78 44.59 45.63
N GLN A 24 27.61 44.00 46.51
CA GLN A 24 27.19 42.85 47.31
C GLN A 24 25.99 43.15 48.22
N ALA A 25 25.86 44.38 48.70
CA ALA A 25 24.73 44.81 49.53
C ALA A 25 23.41 44.83 48.76
N GLU A 26 23.42 45.21 47.48
CA GLU A 26 22.23 45.17 46.61
C GLU A 26 21.86 43.73 46.23
N LEU A 27 22.85 42.91 45.87
CA LEU A 27 22.62 41.50 45.52
C LEU A 27 22.08 40.68 46.70
N THR A 28 22.54 40.98 47.92
CA THR A 28 22.06 40.33 49.14
C THR A 28 20.61 40.71 49.42
N ARG A 29 20.27 42.01 49.38
CA ARG A 29 18.89 42.48 49.53
C ARG A 29 17.95 41.87 48.49
N LEU A 30 18.37 41.80 47.23
CA LEU A 30 17.57 41.17 46.17
C LEU A 30 17.39 39.68 46.43
N ARG A 31 18.44 38.96 46.86
CA ARG A 31 18.38 37.53 47.18
C ARG A 31 17.40 37.23 48.32
N GLU A 32 17.37 38.06 49.34
CA GLU A 32 16.45 37.95 50.49
C GLU A 32 15.01 38.32 50.13
N TRP A 33 14.83 39.27 49.21
CA TRP A 33 13.50 39.70 48.75
C TRP A 33 12.82 38.66 47.85
N LEU A 34 13.60 37.97 47.00
CA LEU A 34 13.09 37.09 45.95
C LEU A 34 12.12 35.99 46.44
N PRO A 35 12.39 35.20 47.49
CA PRO A 35 11.51 34.08 47.89
C PRO A 35 10.03 34.44 48.06
N ASN A 36 9.74 35.63 48.59
CA ASN A 36 8.37 36.06 48.90
C ASN A 36 7.73 36.94 47.82
N HIS A 37 8.47 37.31 46.77
CA HIS A 37 8.02 38.28 45.77
C HIS A 37 8.25 37.79 44.32
N ARG A 38 8.41 36.47 44.10
CA ARG A 38 8.46 35.92 42.74
C ARG A 38 7.06 35.92 42.14
N VAL A 39 6.90 36.60 41.00
CA VAL A 39 5.71 36.46 40.16
C VAL A 39 5.99 35.41 39.08
N ASN A 40 5.21 34.33 39.05
CA ASN A 40 5.30 33.33 37.98
C ASN A 40 4.20 33.61 36.95
N GLN A 41 4.37 34.70 36.21
CA GLN A 41 3.39 35.17 35.22
C GLN A 41 3.02 34.07 34.22
N LYS A 42 4.00 33.27 33.77
CA LYS A 42 3.75 32.15 32.85
C LYS A 42 2.80 31.10 33.43
N ARG A 43 2.93 30.79 34.72
CA ARG A 43 2.03 29.85 35.41
C ARG A 43 0.63 30.44 35.55
N GLU A 44 0.55 31.70 35.96
CA GLU A 44 -0.74 32.40 36.12
C GLU A 44 -1.48 32.50 34.77
N ASP A 45 -0.78 32.87 33.71
CA ASP A 45 -1.31 32.91 32.33
C ASP A 45 -1.76 31.52 31.86
N ALA A 46 -0.98 30.47 32.17
CA ALA A 46 -1.35 29.09 31.83
C ALA A 46 -2.62 28.65 32.56
N LEU A 47 -2.76 28.96 33.85
CA LEU A 47 -3.96 28.66 34.63
C LEU A 47 -5.18 29.43 34.11
N LEU A 48 -5.01 30.71 33.76
CA LEU A 48 -6.06 31.51 33.12
C LEU A 48 -6.48 30.91 31.78
N MET A 49 -5.51 30.54 30.93
CA MET A 49 -5.77 29.91 29.63
C MET A 49 -6.56 28.60 29.79
N LEU A 50 -6.15 27.73 30.73
CA LEU A 50 -6.86 26.48 31.01
C LEU A 50 -8.29 26.74 31.51
N GLY A 51 -8.49 27.73 32.37
CA GLY A 51 -9.82 28.15 32.82
C GLY A 51 -10.71 28.63 31.67
N VAL A 52 -10.16 29.38 30.72
CA VAL A 52 -10.87 29.82 29.51
C VAL A 52 -11.20 28.64 28.60
N ILE A 53 -10.26 27.72 28.39
CA ILE A 53 -10.48 26.52 27.56
C ILE A 53 -11.61 25.69 28.13
N ARG A 54 -11.58 25.38 29.44
CA ARG A 54 -12.64 24.60 30.11
C ARG A 54 -14.00 25.25 29.93
N ARG A 55 -14.12 26.54 30.26
CA ARG A 55 -15.39 27.28 30.12
C ARG A 55 -15.95 27.21 28.70
N ARG A 56 -15.08 27.40 27.70
CA ARG A 56 -15.49 27.35 26.29
C ARG A 56 -15.91 25.95 25.84
N LEU A 57 -15.28 24.90 26.39
CA LEU A 57 -15.69 23.52 26.12
C LEU A 57 -17.07 23.22 26.73
N GLU A 58 -17.34 23.73 27.94
CA GLU A 58 -18.63 23.58 28.63
C GLU A 58 -19.77 24.35 27.92
N GLU A 59 -19.49 25.54 27.40
CA GLU A 59 -20.45 26.38 26.64
C GLU A 59 -20.72 25.85 25.22
N GLY A 60 -19.91 24.89 24.73
CA GLY A 60 -19.97 24.38 23.38
C GLY A 60 -19.22 25.27 22.39
N LEU A 61 -18.14 24.74 21.81
CA LEU A 61 -17.38 25.45 20.78
C LEU A 61 -18.05 25.31 19.42
N ALA A 62 -18.44 26.44 18.83
CA ALA A 62 -18.74 26.48 17.40
C ALA A 62 -17.48 26.09 16.60
N PRO A 63 -17.61 25.32 15.50
CA PRO A 63 -16.48 25.01 14.63
C PRO A 63 -15.76 26.27 14.18
N LYS A 64 -14.42 26.28 14.27
CA LYS A 64 -13.61 27.42 13.85
C LYS A 64 -13.79 27.64 12.34
N SER A 65 -14.49 28.71 11.98
CA SER A 65 -14.56 29.18 10.60
C SER A 65 -13.26 29.90 10.25
N VAL A 66 -12.60 29.47 9.16
CA VAL A 66 -11.39 30.08 8.63
C VAL A 66 -11.62 30.51 7.19
N SER A 67 -11.09 31.67 6.81
CA SER A 67 -11.19 32.23 5.45
C SER A 67 -10.03 31.84 4.54
N TYR A 68 -9.07 31.07 5.06
CA TYR A 68 -7.88 30.62 4.34
C TYR A 68 -7.93 29.11 4.11
N CYS A 69 -7.43 28.69 2.96
CA CYS A 69 -7.18 27.28 2.66
C CYS A 69 -5.77 26.91 3.12
N PHE A 70 -5.65 25.80 3.86
CA PHE A 70 -4.35 25.20 4.08
C PHE A 70 -3.91 24.48 2.82
N GLU A 71 -2.79 24.89 2.25
CA GLU A 71 -2.11 24.13 1.22
C GLU A 71 -1.32 23.00 1.86
N GLN A 72 -1.57 21.79 1.39
CA GLN A 72 -0.87 20.60 1.84
C GLN A 72 0.55 20.62 1.25
N THR A 73 1.57 20.94 2.05
CA THR A 73 2.95 20.89 1.59
C THR A 73 3.45 19.44 1.57
N ILE A 74 4.05 19.04 0.44
CA ILE A 74 4.61 17.69 0.25
C ILE A 74 5.61 17.35 1.36
N MET A 75 6.38 18.33 1.83
CA MET A 75 7.35 18.15 2.92
C MET A 75 6.70 17.85 4.26
N TRP A 76 5.61 18.54 4.64
CA TRP A 76 4.87 18.24 5.87
C TRP A 76 4.23 16.85 5.81
N GLN A 77 3.62 16.49 4.68
CA GLN A 77 3.05 15.15 4.54
C GLN A 77 4.12 14.05 4.53
N SER A 78 5.30 14.34 3.96
CA SER A 78 6.41 13.39 3.99
C SER A 78 6.94 13.22 5.41
N ALA A 79 7.06 14.32 6.17
CA ALA A 79 7.44 14.28 7.57
C ALA A 79 6.44 13.49 8.42
N CYS A 80 5.12 13.71 8.27
CA CYS A 80 4.08 12.93 8.96
C CYS A 80 4.09 11.44 8.60
N ARG A 81 4.44 11.11 7.34
CA ARG A 81 4.53 9.71 6.87
C ARG A 81 5.82 9.02 7.32
N GLN A 82 6.91 9.78 7.46
CA GLN A 82 8.22 9.29 7.90
C GLN A 82 8.37 9.27 9.42
N SER A 83 7.57 10.06 10.15
CA SER A 83 7.53 10.05 11.62
C SER A 83 6.84 8.80 12.19
N GLY A 84 6.50 7.82 11.35
CA GLY A 84 5.99 6.52 11.80
C GLY A 84 7.08 5.77 12.54
N GLU A 85 6.98 5.73 13.86
CA GLU A 85 7.86 4.98 14.75
C GLU A 85 7.79 3.49 14.39
N LEU A 86 8.91 2.92 13.92
CA LEU A 86 8.98 1.52 13.55
C LEU A 86 9.48 0.59 14.66
N ARG A 87 9.61 1.11 15.89
CA ARG A 87 9.58 0.36 17.16
C ARG A 87 9.80 1.28 18.36
N PHE A 88 9.07 1.01 19.44
CA PHE A 88 9.62 1.05 20.79
C PHE A 88 9.59 -0.38 21.29
N ASP A 89 10.71 -0.91 21.80
CA ASP A 89 10.67 -2.17 22.51
C ASP A 89 9.69 -2.05 23.69
N LEU A 90 8.90 -3.10 23.94
CA LEU A 90 7.95 -3.19 25.07
C LEU A 90 8.61 -2.93 26.43
N ASN A 91 9.94 -3.00 26.50
CA ASN A 91 10.77 -2.78 27.69
C ASN A 91 11.58 -1.46 27.65
N GLY A 92 11.41 -0.60 26.64
CA GLY A 92 12.03 0.73 26.58
C GLY A 92 13.57 0.78 26.49
N HIS A 93 14.23 -0.33 26.14
CA HIS A 93 15.69 -0.47 26.21
C HIS A 93 16.41 -0.88 24.91
N GLY A 94 15.71 -0.98 23.78
CA GLY A 94 16.34 -1.21 22.47
C GLY A 94 16.48 0.05 21.65
N ASP A 95 17.55 0.13 20.85
CA ASP A 95 17.68 1.15 19.82
C ASP A 95 16.47 1.05 18.86
N PRO A 96 15.76 2.16 18.57
CA PRO A 96 14.60 2.12 17.70
C PRO A 96 15.01 1.71 16.29
N VAL A 97 14.43 0.61 15.78
CA VAL A 97 14.58 0.26 14.37
C VAL A 97 13.85 1.33 13.56
N THR A 98 14.60 2.09 12.77
CA THR A 98 14.06 3.15 11.90
C THR A 98 13.53 2.56 10.60
N LEU A 99 12.67 3.33 9.90
CA LEU A 99 12.24 2.99 8.54
C LEU A 99 13.41 2.75 7.60
N GLU A 100 14.43 3.60 7.65
CA GLU A 100 15.59 3.45 6.79
C GLU A 100 16.36 2.16 7.07
N SER A 101 16.48 1.73 8.32
CA SER A 101 17.14 0.46 8.66
C SER A 101 16.39 -0.74 8.06
N LEU A 102 15.06 -0.76 8.15
CA LEU A 102 14.23 -1.79 7.50
C LEU A 102 14.35 -1.75 5.98
N LEU A 103 14.36 -0.54 5.39
CA LEU A 103 14.48 -0.38 3.95
C LEU A 103 15.86 -0.79 3.43
N ASP A 104 16.92 -0.59 4.20
CA ASP A 104 18.27 -1.05 3.86
C ASP A 104 18.33 -2.57 3.75
N GLU A 105 17.77 -3.30 4.72
CA GLU A 105 17.66 -4.77 4.63
C GLU A 105 16.87 -5.20 3.38
N LEU A 106 15.74 -4.55 3.10
CA LEU A 106 14.96 -4.86 1.90
C LEU A 106 15.72 -4.54 0.60
N ARG A 107 16.52 -3.47 0.57
CA ARG A 107 17.34 -3.08 -0.60
C ARG A 107 18.43 -4.12 -0.87
N LEU A 108 18.99 -4.73 0.17
CA LEU A 108 20.02 -5.79 0.06
C LEU A 108 19.47 -7.09 -0.58
N GLU A 109 18.15 -7.31 -0.55
CA GLU A 109 17.47 -8.43 -1.24
C GLU A 109 17.35 -8.23 -2.78
N GLY A 110 17.87 -7.13 -3.32
CA GLY A 110 18.04 -6.93 -4.77
C GLY A 110 16.71 -6.88 -5.54
N PRO A 111 16.43 -7.81 -6.48
CA PRO A 111 15.20 -7.80 -7.28
C PRO A 111 13.91 -7.75 -6.45
N LYS A 112 13.88 -8.37 -5.27
CA LYS A 112 12.70 -8.36 -4.37
C LYS A 112 12.32 -6.95 -3.94
N TYR A 113 13.30 -6.06 -3.73
CA TYR A 113 13.02 -4.65 -3.43
C TYR A 113 12.14 -4.02 -4.51
N LYS A 114 12.44 -4.29 -5.80
CA LYS A 114 11.66 -3.73 -6.91
C LYS A 114 10.22 -4.24 -6.92
N GLU A 115 10.03 -5.52 -6.63
CA GLU A 115 8.70 -6.14 -6.53
C GLU A 115 7.88 -5.53 -5.38
N HIS A 116 8.46 -5.49 -4.18
CA HIS A 116 7.81 -4.89 -3.00
C HIS A 116 7.54 -3.40 -3.19
N ARG A 117 8.44 -2.66 -3.83
CA ARG A 117 8.24 -1.23 -4.14
C ARG A 117 7.06 -1.01 -5.09
N ILE A 118 6.93 -1.83 -6.14
CA ILE A 118 5.79 -1.73 -7.07
C ILE A 118 4.49 -2.09 -6.34
N ALA A 119 4.49 -3.15 -5.53
CA ALA A 119 3.32 -3.52 -4.72
C ALA A 119 2.92 -2.42 -3.73
N ALA A 120 3.89 -1.80 -3.05
CA ALA A 120 3.67 -0.68 -2.14
C ALA A 120 3.11 0.56 -2.84
N LEU A 121 3.62 0.90 -4.04
CA LEU A 121 3.07 1.97 -4.87
C LEU A 121 1.62 1.67 -5.30
N GLY A 122 1.35 0.44 -5.71
CA GLY A 122 -0.01 0.00 -6.03
C GLY A 122 -0.96 0.15 -4.84
N ARG A 123 -0.53 -0.28 -3.64
CA ARG A 123 -1.30 -0.09 -2.40
C ARG A 123 -1.53 1.39 -2.10
N PHE A 124 -0.50 2.23 -2.21
CA PHE A 124 -0.59 3.66 -1.96
C PHE A 124 -1.62 4.35 -2.86
N PHE A 125 -1.57 4.12 -4.17
CA PHE A 125 -2.52 4.73 -5.10
C PHE A 125 -3.93 4.18 -4.92
N ALA A 126 -4.08 2.89 -4.60
CA ALA A 126 -5.37 2.30 -4.32
C ALA A 126 -6.03 2.93 -3.08
N LEU A 127 -5.27 3.14 -1.99
CA LEU A 127 -5.79 3.80 -0.79
C LEU A 127 -6.15 5.27 -1.04
N ARG A 128 -5.30 6.01 -1.76
CA ARG A 128 -5.60 7.39 -2.14
C ARG A 128 -6.86 7.51 -2.99
N GLU A 129 -7.07 6.57 -3.91
CA GLU A 129 -8.27 6.54 -4.73
C GLU A 129 -9.51 6.13 -3.92
N ALA A 130 -9.37 5.20 -2.96
CA ALA A 130 -10.43 4.85 -2.03
C ALA A 130 -10.85 6.05 -1.18
N GLU A 131 -9.90 6.84 -0.68
CA GLU A 131 -10.15 8.10 0.02
C GLU A 131 -10.86 9.11 -0.87
N ARG A 132 -10.39 9.29 -2.12
CA ARG A 132 -11.02 10.21 -3.11
C ARG A 132 -12.47 9.84 -3.39
N LEU A 133 -12.75 8.55 -3.51
CA LEU A 133 -14.09 7.99 -3.71
C LEU A 133 -14.91 7.88 -2.41
N ARG A 134 -14.31 8.21 -1.26
CA ARG A 134 -14.90 8.09 0.09
C ARG A 134 -15.45 6.68 0.36
N LEU A 135 -14.71 5.65 -0.05
CA LEU A 135 -15.10 4.26 0.15
C LEU A 135 -15.07 3.92 1.64
N ASN A 136 -16.25 3.61 2.17
CA ASN A 136 -16.41 3.10 3.52
C ASN A 136 -16.50 1.57 3.51
N VAL A 137 -15.79 0.93 4.43
CA VAL A 137 -15.79 -0.52 4.61
C VAL A 137 -16.60 -0.80 5.86
N ASP A 138 -17.69 -1.53 5.71
CA ASP A 138 -18.49 -2.00 6.85
C ASP A 138 -17.80 -3.16 7.58
N GLU A 139 -18.31 -3.44 8.77
CA GLU A 139 -17.73 -4.44 9.66
C GLU A 139 -17.83 -5.88 9.09
N GLN A 140 -18.88 -6.15 8.32
CA GLN A 140 -19.07 -7.43 7.65
C GLN A 140 -17.98 -7.66 6.59
N ARG A 141 -17.66 -6.64 5.80
CA ARG A 141 -16.62 -6.70 4.77
C ARG A 141 -15.23 -6.74 5.39
N LYS A 142 -14.96 -5.98 6.46
CA LYS A 142 -13.72 -6.11 7.24
C LYS A 142 -13.51 -7.55 7.71
N SER A 143 -14.52 -8.13 8.35
CA SER A 143 -14.47 -9.50 8.88
C SER A 143 -14.25 -10.55 7.78
N THR A 144 -14.90 -10.36 6.61
CA THR A 144 -14.70 -11.23 5.44
C THR A 144 -13.24 -11.18 4.96
N ILE A 145 -12.67 -9.99 4.83
CA ILE A 145 -11.29 -9.81 4.40
C ILE A 145 -10.29 -10.36 5.44
N ALA A 146 -10.55 -10.16 6.73
CA ALA A 146 -9.76 -10.73 7.82
C ALA A 146 -9.76 -12.27 7.79
N LEU A 147 -10.94 -12.88 7.60
CA LEU A 147 -11.07 -14.33 7.48
C LEU A 147 -10.31 -14.88 6.26
N GLU A 148 -10.47 -14.26 5.09
CA GLU A 148 -9.72 -14.63 3.89
C GLU A 148 -8.20 -14.50 4.10
N PHE A 149 -7.77 -13.44 4.80
CA PHE A 149 -6.36 -13.19 5.08
C PHE A 149 -5.77 -14.29 5.96
N ARG A 150 -6.49 -14.66 7.03
CA ARG A 150 -6.10 -15.71 7.97
C ARG A 150 -6.11 -17.08 7.30
N GLN A 151 -7.16 -17.43 6.56
CA GLN A 151 -7.28 -18.72 5.88
C GLN A 151 -6.15 -18.95 4.88
N LYS A 152 -5.79 -17.93 4.08
CA LYS A 152 -4.70 -18.06 3.08
C LYS A 152 -3.31 -18.26 3.69
N ARG A 153 -3.15 -17.97 4.99
CA ARG A 153 -1.88 -18.03 5.72
C ARG A 153 -1.89 -19.09 6.83
N ASP A 154 -2.94 -19.90 6.88
CA ASP A 154 -3.13 -20.91 7.92
C ASP A 154 -3.13 -20.35 9.36
N LEU A 155 -3.65 -19.12 9.51
CA LEU A 155 -3.74 -18.41 10.80
C LEU A 155 -5.13 -18.57 11.45
N MET A 156 -5.78 -19.71 11.24
CA MET A 156 -7.12 -19.97 11.76
C MET A 156 -7.12 -20.23 13.27
N ASP A 157 -6.04 -20.82 13.77
CA ASP A 157 -5.79 -20.99 15.19
C ASP A 157 -5.51 -19.64 15.89
N VAL A 158 -5.99 -19.49 17.13
CA VAL A 158 -5.83 -18.24 17.91
C VAL A 158 -4.38 -18.03 18.29
N ALA A 159 -3.68 -19.06 18.77
CA ALA A 159 -2.28 -18.95 19.18
C ALA A 159 -1.34 -18.72 17.99
N ALA A 160 -1.65 -19.29 16.81
CA ALA A 160 -0.94 -18.97 15.57
C ALA A 160 -1.14 -17.50 15.15
N PHE A 161 -2.37 -16.98 15.28
CA PHE A 161 -2.68 -15.60 14.93
C PHE A 161 -2.03 -14.59 15.88
N GLU A 162 -2.08 -14.82 17.20
CA GLU A 162 -1.42 -13.97 18.20
C GLU A 162 0.10 -13.93 18.00
N ARG A 163 0.72 -15.09 17.71
CA ARG A 163 2.15 -15.14 17.36
C ARG A 163 2.44 -14.31 16.11
N TRP A 164 1.63 -14.44 15.07
CA TRP A 164 1.79 -13.65 13.86
C TRP A 164 1.66 -12.14 14.12
N LEU A 165 0.70 -11.70 14.95
CA LEU A 165 0.58 -10.29 15.35
C LEU A 165 1.85 -9.80 16.06
N ASN A 166 2.35 -10.57 17.03
CA ASN A 166 3.57 -10.25 17.77
C ASN A 166 4.79 -10.18 16.86
N ASP A 167 4.98 -11.17 15.97
CA ASP A 167 6.10 -11.21 15.02
C ASP A 167 6.07 -10.02 14.04
N ASN A 168 4.87 -9.49 13.74
CA ASN A 168 4.68 -8.33 12.86
C ASN A 168 4.57 -7.01 13.64
N ASN A 169 4.75 -7.01 14.97
CA ASN A 169 4.59 -5.86 15.85
C ASN A 169 3.25 -5.12 15.67
N LEU A 170 2.17 -5.89 15.50
CA LEU A 170 0.82 -5.37 15.32
C LEU A 170 -0.01 -5.60 16.59
N LYS A 171 -0.74 -4.56 16.99
CA LYS A 171 -1.87 -4.67 17.91
C LYS A 171 -3.16 -4.99 17.16
N ASP A 172 -4.18 -5.44 17.88
CA ASP A 172 -5.48 -5.80 17.29
C ASP A 172 -6.13 -4.63 16.52
N ASP A 173 -6.06 -3.41 17.04
CA ASP A 173 -6.59 -2.21 16.38
C ASP A 173 -5.83 -1.85 15.10
N GLN A 174 -4.52 -2.09 15.09
CA GLN A 174 -3.67 -1.91 13.92
C GLN A 174 -3.96 -2.98 12.86
N PHE A 175 -4.22 -4.22 13.28
CA PHE A 175 -4.65 -5.28 12.39
C PHE A 175 -6.01 -4.98 11.75
N ASP A 176 -6.98 -4.51 12.55
CA ASP A 176 -8.29 -4.09 12.06
C ASP A 176 -8.17 -2.98 11.01
N THR A 177 -7.33 -1.98 11.28
CA THR A 177 -7.02 -0.90 10.33
C THR A 177 -6.40 -1.46 9.05
N LEU A 178 -5.45 -2.41 9.18
CA LEU A 178 -4.81 -3.07 8.04
C LEU A 178 -5.82 -3.83 7.18
N MET A 179 -6.83 -4.47 7.79
CA MET A 179 -7.88 -5.22 7.08
C MET A 179 -8.90 -4.28 6.40
N ILE A 180 -9.22 -3.14 7.00
CA ILE A 180 -10.03 -2.09 6.36
C ILE A 180 -9.30 -1.58 5.10
N ASP A 181 -8.01 -1.30 5.22
CA ASP A 181 -7.20 -0.84 4.09
C ASP A 181 -7.06 -1.93 3.01
N GLU A 182 -6.89 -3.19 3.40
CA GLU A 182 -6.87 -4.32 2.48
C GLU A 182 -8.20 -4.47 1.72
N ALA A 183 -9.34 -4.26 2.40
CA ALA A 183 -10.65 -4.25 1.78
C ALA A 183 -10.79 -3.12 0.75
N ARG A 184 -10.32 -1.91 1.08
CA ARG A 184 -10.30 -0.76 0.17
C ARG A 184 -9.42 -1.02 -1.05
N VAL A 185 -8.21 -1.57 -0.84
CA VAL A 185 -7.28 -1.90 -1.92
C VAL A 185 -7.91 -2.90 -2.89
N LYS A 186 -8.45 -4.00 -2.39
CA LYS A 186 -9.14 -5.01 -3.22
C LYS A 186 -10.34 -4.42 -3.96
N TRP A 187 -11.09 -3.51 -3.34
CA TRP A 187 -12.22 -2.85 -3.99
C TRP A 187 -11.74 -1.97 -5.15
N VAL A 188 -10.77 -1.08 -4.90
CA VAL A 188 -10.24 -0.19 -5.94
C VAL A 188 -9.59 -0.99 -7.08
N GLN A 189 -8.86 -2.05 -6.78
CA GLN A 189 -8.32 -2.95 -7.81
C GLN A 189 -9.43 -3.52 -8.70
N LYS A 190 -10.52 -4.03 -8.11
CA LYS A 190 -11.68 -4.52 -8.88
C LYS A 190 -12.32 -3.44 -9.76
N LEU A 191 -12.38 -2.19 -9.28
CA LEU A 191 -12.87 -1.06 -10.08
C LEU A 191 -11.90 -0.72 -11.22
N ALA A 192 -10.60 -0.72 -10.93
CA ALA A 192 -9.53 -0.39 -11.85
C ALA A 192 -9.34 -1.46 -12.93
N ASP A 193 -9.66 -2.73 -12.66
CA ASP A 193 -9.53 -3.84 -13.63
C ASP A 193 -10.27 -3.61 -14.95
N PHE A 194 -11.34 -2.81 -14.92
CA PHE A 194 -12.06 -2.44 -16.14
C PHE A 194 -11.29 -1.36 -16.93
N ALA A 195 -10.80 -0.33 -16.23
CA ALA A 195 -10.09 0.80 -16.84
C ALA A 195 -8.66 0.44 -17.26
N SER A 196 -7.98 -0.46 -16.57
CA SER A 196 -6.59 -0.83 -16.85
C SER A 196 -6.43 -1.55 -18.20
N ARG A 197 -7.49 -2.24 -18.66
CA ARG A 197 -7.48 -2.96 -19.95
C ARG A 197 -7.24 -2.04 -21.14
N SER A 198 -7.77 -0.82 -21.11
CA SER A 198 -7.56 0.13 -22.21
C SER A 198 -6.15 0.69 -22.26
N GLY A 199 -5.41 0.64 -21.15
CA GLY A 199 -4.00 1.07 -21.06
C GLY A 199 -2.97 -0.04 -21.31
N LEU A 200 -3.39 -1.31 -21.46
CA LEU A 200 -2.49 -2.42 -21.76
C LEU A 200 -1.72 -2.24 -23.08
N PRO A 201 -2.32 -1.74 -24.18
CA PRO A 201 -1.58 -1.50 -25.42
C PRO A 201 -0.37 -0.57 -25.24
N GLU A 202 -0.54 0.54 -24.51
CA GLU A 202 0.52 1.51 -24.23
C GLU A 202 1.62 0.87 -23.39
N GLN A 203 1.25 0.12 -22.35
CA GLN A 203 2.23 -0.60 -21.52
C GLN A 203 3.01 -1.65 -22.33
N LEU A 204 2.35 -2.39 -23.23
CA LEU A 204 3.00 -3.36 -24.11
C LEU A 204 3.93 -2.71 -25.13
N ARG A 205 3.65 -1.46 -25.54
CA ARG A 205 4.57 -0.69 -26.40
C ARG A 205 5.82 -0.31 -25.65
N LEU A 206 5.69 0.10 -24.38
CA LEU A 206 6.82 0.41 -23.51
C LEU A 206 7.66 -0.84 -23.18
N SER A 207 7.03 -2.01 -23.00
CA SER A 207 7.76 -3.27 -22.78
C SER A 207 8.38 -3.86 -24.05
N GLY A 208 7.98 -3.37 -25.24
CA GLY A 208 8.39 -3.92 -26.54
C GLY A 208 7.63 -5.17 -26.99
N ASP A 209 6.67 -5.67 -26.19
CA ASP A 209 5.89 -6.88 -26.52
C ASP A 209 4.79 -6.64 -27.55
N TYR A 210 4.33 -5.40 -27.69
CA TYR A 210 3.17 -5.07 -28.52
C TYR A 210 3.28 -5.57 -29.97
N PRO A 211 4.37 -5.31 -30.73
CA PRO A 211 4.45 -5.73 -32.13
C PRO A 211 4.36 -7.25 -32.30
N ARG A 212 5.04 -8.01 -31.42
CA ARG A 212 5.03 -9.48 -31.42
C ARG A 212 3.63 -10.03 -31.16
N LEU A 213 2.92 -9.49 -30.17
CA LEU A 213 1.59 -9.96 -29.80
C LEU A 213 0.54 -9.63 -30.87
N VAL A 214 0.59 -8.42 -31.45
CA VAL A 214 -0.32 -8.03 -32.54
C VAL A 214 -0.07 -8.87 -33.80
N ALA A 215 1.19 -9.04 -34.21
CA ALA A 215 1.53 -9.87 -35.36
C ALA A 215 1.01 -11.30 -35.19
N ARG A 216 1.23 -11.90 -34.00
CA ARG A 216 0.71 -13.24 -33.67
C ARG A 216 -0.82 -13.28 -33.69
N ALA A 217 -1.49 -12.27 -33.15
CA ALA A 217 -2.96 -12.20 -33.14
C ALA A 217 -3.55 -12.12 -34.56
N VAL A 218 -2.97 -11.28 -35.42
CA VAL A 218 -3.36 -11.15 -36.84
C VAL A 218 -3.09 -12.45 -37.60
N HIS A 219 -1.92 -13.04 -37.42
CA HIS A 219 -1.55 -14.30 -38.09
C HIS A 219 -2.52 -15.43 -37.70
N LYS A 220 -2.72 -15.62 -36.39
CA LYS A 220 -3.68 -16.58 -35.86
C LYS A 220 -5.08 -16.38 -36.43
N HIS A 221 -5.53 -15.12 -36.53
CA HIS A 221 -6.83 -14.82 -37.10
C HIS A 221 -6.94 -15.28 -38.56
N ARG A 222 -5.91 -15.01 -39.38
CA ARG A 222 -5.86 -15.44 -40.79
C ARG A 222 -5.86 -16.96 -40.94
N VAL A 223 -5.00 -17.67 -40.20
CA VAL A 223 -4.92 -19.14 -40.24
C VAL A 223 -6.27 -19.78 -39.88
N LEU A 224 -6.91 -19.31 -38.80
CA LEU A 224 -8.20 -19.85 -38.37
C LEU A 224 -9.35 -19.50 -39.33
N GLN A 225 -9.33 -18.32 -39.96
CA GLN A 225 -10.30 -17.97 -41.00
C GLN A 225 -10.17 -18.87 -42.23
N SER A 226 -8.94 -19.09 -42.71
CA SER A 226 -8.68 -19.99 -43.85
C SER A 226 -9.12 -21.43 -43.55
N ALA A 227 -8.86 -21.92 -42.33
CA ALA A 227 -9.29 -23.25 -41.90
C ALA A 227 -10.83 -23.38 -41.80
N ARG A 228 -11.53 -22.32 -41.37
CA ARG A 228 -13.02 -22.30 -41.36
C ARG A 228 -13.61 -22.41 -42.77
N LYS A 229 -13.01 -21.74 -43.76
CA LYS A 229 -13.45 -21.82 -45.17
C LYS A 229 -13.26 -23.23 -45.76
N ARG A 230 -12.33 -24.02 -45.24
CA ARG A 230 -12.10 -25.43 -45.60
C ARG A 230 -13.07 -26.42 -44.91
N ASN A 231 -14.17 -25.94 -44.31
CA ASN A 231 -15.24 -26.76 -43.72
C ASN A 231 -14.80 -27.74 -42.60
N LEU A 232 -13.77 -27.37 -41.83
CA LEU A 232 -13.32 -28.15 -40.67
C LEU A 232 -14.10 -27.69 -39.42
N ARG A 233 -15.27 -28.29 -39.19
CA ARG A 233 -16.15 -27.97 -38.05
C ARG A 233 -15.43 -28.18 -36.70
N LEU A 234 -15.54 -27.21 -35.78
CA LEU A 234 -15.04 -27.31 -34.40
C LEU A 234 -15.52 -28.55 -33.62
N LYS A 235 -16.61 -29.21 -34.07
CA LYS A 235 -17.16 -30.42 -33.44
C LYS A 235 -16.35 -31.70 -33.69
N SER A 236 -15.34 -31.70 -34.59
CA SER A 236 -14.61 -32.92 -34.98
C SER A 236 -13.27 -33.14 -34.24
N ILE A 237 -12.93 -32.32 -33.25
CA ILE A 237 -11.60 -32.38 -32.61
C ILE A 237 -11.52 -33.53 -31.59
N GLY A 238 -12.66 -34.00 -31.05
CA GLY A 238 -12.70 -35.12 -30.10
C GLY A 238 -12.02 -34.85 -28.75
N LEU A 239 -11.48 -33.64 -28.54
CA LEU A 239 -10.69 -33.29 -27.36
C LEU A 239 -11.59 -32.80 -26.22
N GLY A 240 -11.47 -33.45 -25.06
CA GLY A 240 -12.14 -33.04 -23.83
C GLY A 240 -11.57 -31.72 -23.28
N TYR A 241 -12.35 -31.03 -22.42
CA TYR A 241 -11.86 -29.80 -21.79
C TYR A 241 -10.65 -30.05 -20.87
N SER A 242 -10.64 -31.18 -20.15
CA SER A 242 -9.53 -31.58 -19.29
C SER A 242 -8.23 -31.81 -20.06
N GLU A 243 -8.30 -32.42 -21.24
CA GLU A 243 -7.14 -32.64 -22.11
C GLU A 243 -6.61 -31.32 -22.67
N LEU A 244 -7.50 -30.39 -23.04
CA LEU A 244 -7.14 -29.05 -23.48
C LEU A 244 -6.41 -28.26 -22.39
N LEU A 245 -6.87 -28.37 -21.14
CA LEU A 245 -6.21 -27.75 -19.99
C LEU A 245 -4.84 -28.39 -19.75
N GLN A 246 -4.74 -29.72 -19.74
CA GLN A 246 -3.46 -30.40 -19.56
C GLN A 246 -2.45 -30.00 -20.64
N TRP A 247 -2.86 -29.96 -21.90
CA TRP A 247 -2.01 -29.49 -22.99
C TRP A 247 -1.56 -28.04 -22.78
N TYR A 248 -2.47 -27.13 -22.46
CA TYR A 248 -2.12 -25.72 -22.29
C TYR A 248 -1.15 -25.50 -21.13
N PHE A 249 -1.44 -26.04 -19.95
CA PHE A 249 -0.59 -25.83 -18.78
C PHE A 249 0.74 -26.58 -18.91
N LYS A 250 0.73 -27.87 -19.27
CA LYS A 250 1.97 -28.66 -19.30
C LYS A 250 2.83 -28.35 -20.52
N THR A 251 2.24 -28.19 -21.71
CA THR A 251 2.99 -28.06 -22.95
C THR A 251 3.26 -26.61 -23.32
N VAL A 252 2.28 -25.72 -23.15
CA VAL A 252 2.42 -24.30 -23.55
C VAL A 252 3.04 -23.48 -22.42
N LEU A 253 2.53 -23.58 -21.19
CA LEU A 253 3.02 -22.79 -20.05
C LEU A 253 4.12 -23.47 -19.24
N ARG A 254 4.32 -24.78 -19.39
CA ARG A 254 5.25 -25.60 -18.59
C ARG A 254 5.00 -25.49 -17.08
N GLN A 255 3.73 -25.49 -16.71
CA GLN A 255 3.25 -25.38 -15.33
C GLN A 255 2.26 -26.49 -14.99
N ALA A 256 2.05 -26.73 -13.70
CA ALA A 256 0.98 -27.60 -13.22
C ALA A 256 -0.40 -26.97 -13.50
N VAL A 257 -1.41 -27.83 -13.66
CA VAL A 257 -2.80 -27.38 -13.83
C VAL A 257 -3.28 -26.83 -12.48
N PRO A 258 -3.73 -25.56 -12.40
CA PRO A 258 -4.27 -24.99 -11.17
C PRO A 258 -5.48 -25.78 -10.66
N ALA A 259 -5.63 -25.87 -9.32
CA ALA A 259 -6.77 -26.54 -8.71
C ALA A 259 -8.11 -25.83 -8.99
N ASP A 260 -8.08 -24.50 -9.03
CA ASP A 260 -9.25 -23.66 -9.36
C ASP A 260 -9.01 -22.92 -10.68
N ILE A 261 -9.50 -23.51 -11.77
CA ILE A 261 -9.36 -22.98 -13.13
C ILE A 261 -10.21 -21.72 -13.34
N ASP A 262 -11.36 -21.63 -12.68
CA ASP A 262 -12.28 -20.51 -12.85
C ASP A 262 -11.73 -19.25 -12.18
N LYS A 263 -11.12 -19.41 -11.00
CA LYS A 263 -10.34 -18.34 -10.37
C LYS A 263 -9.15 -17.94 -11.25
N TYR A 264 -8.35 -18.90 -11.73
CA TYR A 264 -7.22 -18.59 -12.62
C TYR A 264 -7.64 -17.80 -13.87
N ALA A 265 -8.75 -18.20 -14.52
CA ALA A 265 -9.27 -17.51 -15.70
C ALA A 265 -9.73 -16.08 -15.38
N ARG A 266 -10.38 -15.87 -14.23
CA ARG A 266 -10.79 -14.53 -13.77
C ARG A 266 -9.59 -13.64 -13.47
N ASP A 267 -8.56 -14.18 -12.82
CA ASP A 267 -7.34 -13.45 -12.48
C ASP A 267 -6.57 -13.00 -13.74
N LEU A 268 -6.69 -13.72 -14.86
CA LEU A 268 -6.18 -13.31 -16.17
C LEU A 268 -7.10 -12.35 -16.95
N GLY A 269 -8.24 -11.95 -16.37
CA GLY A 269 -9.17 -11.00 -16.96
C GLY A 269 -10.18 -11.59 -17.95
N PHE A 270 -10.32 -12.92 -18.06
CA PHE A 270 -11.37 -13.52 -18.88
C PHE A 270 -12.75 -13.26 -18.27
N GLY A 271 -13.69 -12.78 -19.09
CA GLY A 271 -15.05 -12.45 -18.64
C GLY A 271 -15.93 -13.65 -18.26
N SER A 272 -15.52 -14.87 -18.63
CA SER A 272 -16.17 -16.11 -18.20
C SER A 272 -15.28 -17.33 -18.42
N PRO A 273 -15.53 -18.46 -17.73
CA PRO A 273 -14.85 -19.74 -18.00
C PRO A 273 -14.95 -20.16 -19.48
N ASP A 274 -16.11 -19.93 -20.12
CA ASP A 274 -16.27 -20.21 -21.55
C ASP A 274 -15.41 -19.32 -22.44
N ALA A 275 -15.18 -18.06 -22.06
CA ALA A 275 -14.29 -17.17 -22.80
C ALA A 275 -12.84 -17.70 -22.77
N PHE A 276 -12.39 -18.18 -21.61
CA PHE A 276 -11.10 -18.83 -21.47
C PHE A 276 -11.02 -20.12 -22.29
N ARG A 277 -12.01 -21.01 -22.16
CA ARG A 277 -12.10 -22.23 -22.96
C ARG A 277 -12.03 -21.96 -24.47
N ARG A 278 -12.76 -20.96 -24.96
CA ARG A 278 -12.71 -20.54 -26.37
C ARG A 278 -11.33 -20.02 -26.78
N ALA A 279 -10.63 -19.30 -25.90
CA ALA A 279 -9.28 -18.82 -26.18
C ALA A 279 -8.28 -19.98 -26.28
N LEU A 280 -8.34 -20.94 -25.36
CA LEU A 280 -7.52 -22.16 -25.39
C LEU A 280 -7.76 -22.97 -26.66
N LEU A 281 -9.03 -23.16 -27.05
CA LEU A 281 -9.37 -23.92 -28.24
C LEU A 281 -8.83 -23.25 -29.52
N LYS A 282 -8.88 -21.92 -29.60
CA LYS A 282 -8.27 -21.16 -30.70
C LYS A 282 -6.74 -21.32 -30.72
N GLU A 283 -6.09 -21.32 -29.56
CA GLU A 283 -4.64 -21.55 -29.46
C GLU A 283 -4.26 -22.97 -29.91
N TYR A 284 -5.00 -23.98 -29.47
CA TYR A 284 -4.78 -25.38 -29.85
C TYR A 284 -4.91 -25.59 -31.35
N LEU A 285 -6.00 -25.08 -31.94
CA LEU A 285 -6.22 -25.16 -33.38
C LEU A 285 -5.13 -24.42 -34.16
N TYR A 286 -4.75 -23.22 -33.72
CA TYR A 286 -3.70 -22.45 -34.37
C TYR A 286 -2.38 -23.22 -34.41
N GLN A 287 -1.90 -23.73 -33.28
CA GLN A 287 -0.65 -24.50 -33.25
C GLN A 287 -0.72 -25.80 -34.07
N ARG A 288 -1.88 -26.46 -34.10
CA ARG A 288 -2.08 -27.66 -34.94
C ARG A 288 -1.97 -27.33 -36.43
N TYR A 289 -2.61 -26.24 -36.89
CA TYR A 289 -2.57 -25.84 -38.29
C TYR A 289 -1.20 -25.31 -38.72
N GLU A 290 -0.50 -24.60 -37.85
CA GLU A 290 0.89 -24.18 -38.10
C GLU A 290 1.79 -25.40 -38.33
N ARG A 291 1.73 -26.40 -37.46
CA ARG A 291 2.50 -27.64 -37.62
C ARG A 291 2.14 -28.38 -38.91
N GLN A 292 0.85 -28.41 -39.28
CA GLN A 292 0.42 -29.06 -40.52
C GLN A 292 0.93 -28.32 -41.77
N ASN A 293 0.92 -26.98 -41.75
CA ASN A 293 1.47 -26.16 -42.84
C ASN A 293 3.00 -26.24 -42.93
N GLU A 294 3.70 -26.43 -41.80
CA GLU A 294 5.16 -26.68 -41.77
C GLU A 294 5.52 -28.07 -42.34
N THR A 295 4.65 -29.06 -42.20
CA THR A 295 4.86 -30.43 -42.72
C THR A 295 4.36 -30.65 -44.16
N SER A 296 3.71 -29.67 -44.79
CA SER A 296 3.29 -29.78 -46.20
C SER A 296 4.47 -29.42 -47.14
N PRO A 297 4.86 -30.30 -48.09
CA PRO A 297 6.06 -30.15 -48.92
C PRO A 297 5.94 -29.11 -50.06
N GLU A 298 5.07 -28.11 -49.95
CA GLU A 298 4.85 -27.11 -51.02
C GLU A 298 5.64 -25.80 -50.83
N ARG A 299 6.65 -25.76 -49.96
CA ARG A 299 7.58 -24.61 -49.83
C ARG A 299 8.96 -24.83 -50.45
N SER A 300 9.13 -25.89 -51.23
CA SER A 300 10.27 -26.05 -52.15
C SER A 300 9.75 -25.99 -53.58
N GLY A 301 9.58 -24.76 -54.07
CA GLY A 301 9.22 -24.43 -55.45
C GLY A 301 9.54 -22.96 -55.69
#